data_AF-S4RL13-F1
#
_entry.id   AF-S4RL13-F1
#
_cell.length_a   1.000
_cell.length_b   1.000
_cell.length_c   1.000
_cell.angle_alpha   90.00
_cell.angle_beta   90.00
_cell.angle_gamma   90.00
#
_symmetry.space_group_name_H-M   'P 1'
#
loop_
_entity.id
_entity.type
_entity.pdbx_description
1 polymer ?
#
loop_
_entity_poly.entity_id
_entity_poly.type
_entity_poly.pdbx_seq_one_letter_code
_entity_poly.pdbx_strand_id
1 'polypeptide(L)'
;MPVERMRMRPWLEEQINSQAIPGLRWINKEQKIFQIPWKHAAHQGFDVNRDACLFKNWAVHTGKHRPDREGDPKSWKTNFRCALNSLPDVKELRDKSKKKGENAYRVYVMLPARERHKRRKGA
;
A
#
# COMPACT_ATOMS: atom_id res chain seq x y z
N MET A 1 4.22 -22.78 15.18
CA MET A 1 3.12 -21.78 15.24
C MET A 1 3.04 -21.05 13.91
N PRO A 2 1.90 -20.99 13.22
CA PRO A 2 1.78 -20.09 12.08
C PRO A 2 1.86 -18.64 12.59
N VAL A 3 2.83 -17.88 12.08
CA VAL A 3 2.93 -16.44 12.36
C VAL A 3 1.70 -15.78 11.76
N GLU A 4 0.85 -15.18 12.59
CA GLU A 4 -0.32 -14.44 12.12
C GLU A 4 0.16 -13.24 11.29
N ARG A 5 -0.01 -13.31 9.96
CA ARG A 5 0.46 -12.26 9.05
C ARG A 5 -0.42 -11.03 9.20
N MET A 6 0.21 -9.89 9.48
CA MET A 6 -0.47 -8.60 9.59
C MET A 6 -1.28 -8.29 8.31
N ARG A 7 -2.52 -7.84 8.48
CA ARG A 7 -3.40 -7.44 7.37
C ARG A 7 -2.88 -6.16 6.70
N MET A 8 -3.34 -5.90 5.47
CA MET A 8 -2.80 -4.82 4.66
C MET A 8 -2.90 -3.43 5.30
N ARG A 9 -4.03 -3.08 5.92
CA ARG A 9 -4.22 -1.75 6.53
C ARG A 9 -3.16 -1.45 7.62
N PRO A 10 -3.05 -2.24 8.71
CA PRO A 10 -2.04 -1.99 9.73
C PRO A 10 -0.61 -2.11 9.18
N TRP A 11 -0.36 -3.03 8.25
CA TRP A 11 0.95 -3.15 7.61
C TRP A 11 1.34 -1.89 6.84
N LEU A 12 0.40 -1.33 6.06
CA LEU A 12 0.65 -0.12 5.29
C LEU A 12 0.86 1.09 6.21
N GLU A 13 0.12 1.17 7.32
CA GLU A 13 0.32 2.20 8.34
C GLU A 13 1.74 2.14 8.94
N GLU A 14 2.26 0.95 9.27
CA GLU A 14 3.65 0.78 9.70
C GLU A 14 4.65 1.21 8.63
N GLN A 15 4.42 0.86 7.36
CA GLN A 15 5.31 1.26 6.26
C GLN A 15 5.31 2.79 6.05
N ILE A 16 4.18 3.48 6.27
CA ILE A 16 4.13 4.95 6.19
C ILE A 16 4.85 5.57 7.39
N ASN A 17 4.67 5.00 8.59
CA ASN A 17 5.28 5.49 9.83
C ASN A 17 6.79 5.29 9.87
N SER A 18 7.32 4.25 9.22
CA SER A 18 8.76 3.99 9.18
C SER A 18 9.54 5.01 8.36
N GLN A 19 8.86 5.72 7.45
CA GLN A 19 9.45 6.69 6.52
C GLN A 19 10.63 6.14 5.68
N ALA A 20 10.76 4.82 5.61
CA ALA A 20 11.87 4.15 4.91
C ALA A 20 11.74 4.19 3.39
N ILE A 21 10.53 4.44 2.87
CA ILE A 21 10.23 4.43 1.44
C ILE A 21 10.05 5.87 0.95
N PRO A 22 10.95 6.39 0.08
CA PRO A 22 10.86 7.76 -0.41
C PRO A 22 9.51 8.05 -1.05
N GLY A 23 8.85 9.12 -0.58
CA GLY A 23 7.56 9.57 -1.09
C GLY A 23 6.33 8.82 -0.55
N LEU A 24 6.50 7.74 0.21
CA LEU A 24 5.43 7.14 1.03
C LEU A 24 5.36 7.90 2.36
N ARG A 25 4.32 8.71 2.55
CA ARG A 25 4.22 9.58 3.73
C ARG A 25 2.80 9.99 4.05
N TRP A 26 2.56 10.35 5.31
CA TRP A 26 1.37 11.10 5.71
C TRP A 26 1.39 12.49 5.06
N ILE A 27 0.26 12.87 4.46
CA ILE A 27 -0.05 14.27 4.11
C ILE A 27 -0.72 14.93 5.32
N ASN A 28 -1.64 14.22 5.97
CA ASN A 28 -2.24 14.61 7.23
C ASN A 28 -2.42 13.36 8.10
N LYS A 29 -1.64 13.26 9.18
CA LYS A 29 -1.65 12.09 10.08
C LYS A 29 -2.93 12.00 10.92
N GLU A 30 -3.50 13.14 11.32
CA GLU A 30 -4.74 13.21 12.11
C GLU A 30 -5.94 12.70 11.31
N GLN A 31 -6.05 13.14 10.05
CA GLN A 31 -7.09 12.70 9.11
C GLN A 31 -6.75 11.38 8.41
N LYS A 32 -5.61 10.76 8.74
CA LYS A 32 -5.08 9.54 8.09
C LYS A 32 -5.04 9.63 6.56
N ILE A 33 -4.66 10.80 6.04
CA ILE A 33 -4.44 11.04 4.61
C ILE A 33 -2.96 10.83 4.31
N PHE A 34 -2.65 10.01 3.31
CA PHE A 34 -1.29 9.66 2.93
C PHE A 34 -1.14 9.57 1.42
N GLN A 35 0.10 9.66 0.94
CA GLN A 35 0.46 9.46 -0.46
C GLN A 35 1.30 8.21 -0.66
N ILE A 36 1.14 7.57 -1.81
CA ILE A 36 1.94 6.44 -2.26
C ILE A 36 2.59 6.80 -3.61
N PRO A 37 3.92 6.67 -3.77
CA PRO A 37 4.58 6.80 -5.06
C PRO A 37 3.99 5.81 -6.08
N TRP A 38 3.69 6.28 -7.29
CA TRP A 38 2.97 5.48 -8.29
C TRP A 38 3.54 5.61 -9.70
N LYS A 39 4.86 5.81 -9.81
CA LYS A 39 5.59 5.92 -11.08
C LYS A 39 5.25 4.75 -12.02
N HIS A 40 5.14 5.06 -13.31
CA HIS A 40 4.84 4.07 -14.33
C HIS A 40 6.11 3.30 -14.68
N ALA A 41 6.04 1.97 -14.78
CA ALA A 41 7.22 1.12 -15.04
C ALA A 41 7.87 1.41 -16.41
N ALA A 42 7.07 1.90 -17.38
CA ALA A 42 7.56 2.30 -18.70
C ALA A 42 8.16 3.72 -18.75
N HIS A 43 8.20 4.46 -17.64
CA HIS A 43 8.83 5.78 -17.62
C HIS A 43 10.36 5.65 -17.66
N GLN A 44 11.04 6.48 -18.45
CA GLN A 44 12.50 6.53 -18.48
C GLN A 44 13.05 6.83 -17.07
N GLY A 45 13.98 6.01 -16.58
CA GLY A 45 14.51 6.13 -15.21
C GLY A 45 13.61 5.54 -14.12
N PHE A 46 12.67 4.64 -14.46
CA PHE A 46 12.05 3.76 -13.46
C PHE A 46 13.09 2.78 -12.90
N ASP A 47 13.23 2.75 -11.59
CA ASP A 47 14.15 1.85 -10.88
C ASP A 47 13.33 0.87 -10.02
N VAL A 48 13.53 -0.43 -10.21
CA VAL A 48 12.76 -1.46 -9.49
C VAL A 48 13.00 -1.41 -7.99
N ASN A 49 14.24 -1.21 -7.56
CA ASN A 49 14.62 -1.22 -6.15
C ASN A 49 14.11 0.02 -5.41
N ARG A 50 13.96 1.15 -6.11
CA ARG A 50 13.44 2.41 -5.55
C ARG A 50 11.93 2.54 -5.73
N ASP A 51 11.43 2.40 -6.95
CA ASP A 51 10.05 2.70 -7.34
C ASP A 51 9.09 1.52 -7.10
N ALA A 52 9.60 0.29 -6.98
CA ALA A 52 8.78 -0.89 -6.66
C ALA A 52 9.00 -1.44 -5.24
N CYS A 53 9.84 -0.79 -4.42
CA CYS A 53 10.20 -1.24 -3.07
C CYS A 53 8.98 -1.55 -2.20
N LEU A 54 8.00 -0.64 -2.13
CA LEU A 54 6.77 -0.85 -1.37
C LEU A 54 6.01 -2.11 -1.81
N PHE A 55 5.89 -2.30 -3.13
CA PHE A 55 5.15 -3.43 -3.70
C PHE A 55 5.89 -4.75 -3.44
N LYS A 56 7.23 -4.72 -3.54
CA LYS A 56 8.10 -5.86 -3.20
C LYS A 56 7.96 -6.23 -1.74
N ASN A 57 8.01 -5.27 -0.82
CA ASN A 57 7.86 -5.50 0.62
C ASN A 57 6.51 -6.15 0.95
N TRP A 58 5.42 -5.73 0.28
CA TRP A 58 4.12 -6.38 0.44
C TRP A 58 4.12 -7.83 -0.08
N ALA A 59 4.77 -8.09 -1.21
CA ALA A 59 4.86 -9.43 -1.77
C ALA A 59 5.67 -10.38 -0.85
N VAL A 60 6.75 -9.88 -0.25
CA VAL A 60 7.53 -10.61 0.76
C VAL A 60 6.69 -10.85 2.02
N HIS A 61 6.03 -9.82 2.54
CA HIS A 61 5.18 -9.91 3.74
C HIS A 61 4.05 -10.95 3.58
N THR A 62 3.41 -10.98 2.42
CA THR A 62 2.34 -11.94 2.13
C THR A 62 2.86 -13.34 1.77
N GLY A 63 4.18 -13.54 1.71
CA GLY A 63 4.81 -14.79 1.28
C GLY A 63 4.60 -15.12 -0.20
N LYS A 64 4.12 -14.18 -1.00
CA LYS A 64 3.94 -14.33 -2.45
C LYS A 64 5.25 -14.19 -3.22
N HIS A 65 6.30 -13.68 -2.58
CA HIS A 65 7.63 -13.54 -3.14
C HIS A 65 8.69 -13.91 -2.10
N ARG A 66 9.70 -14.67 -2.50
CA ARG A 66 10.86 -14.96 -1.65
C ARG A 66 11.99 -13.99 -2.00
N PRO A 67 12.64 -13.33 -1.01
CA PRO A 67 13.66 -12.30 -1.26
C PRO A 67 14.88 -12.79 -2.04
N ASP A 68 15.18 -14.08 -1.96
CA ASP A 68 16.30 -14.77 -2.62
C ASP A 68 16.07 -15.04 -4.11
N ARG A 69 14.86 -14.74 -4.63
CA ARG A 69 14.52 -14.97 -6.04
C ARG A 69 14.29 -13.65 -6.75
N GLU A 70 14.53 -13.64 -8.05
CA GLU A 70 13.97 -12.60 -8.90
C GLU A 70 12.44 -12.70 -8.90
N GLY A 71 11.78 -11.56 -8.94
CA GLY A 71 10.33 -11.52 -9.04
C GLY A 71 9.89 -10.36 -9.91
N ASP A 72 8.62 -10.42 -10.32
CA ASP A 72 8.06 -9.50 -11.29
C ASP A 72 7.46 -8.24 -10.61
N PRO A 73 8.04 -7.04 -10.83
CA PRO A 73 7.53 -5.80 -10.27
C PRO A 73 6.09 -5.49 -10.69
N LYS A 74 5.67 -5.93 -11.88
CA LYS A 74 4.30 -5.75 -12.38
C LYS A 74 3.31 -6.56 -11.56
N SER A 75 3.65 -7.81 -11.25
CA SER A 75 2.87 -8.69 -10.37
C SER A 75 2.78 -8.15 -8.95
N TRP A 76 3.89 -7.67 -8.38
CA TRP A 76 3.87 -7.05 -7.04
C TRP A 76 2.93 -5.85 -6.98
N LYS A 77 3.05 -4.92 -7.93
CA LYS A 77 2.21 -3.72 -8.02
C LYS A 77 0.73 -4.05 -8.21
N THR A 78 0.43 -5.05 -9.04
CA THR A 78 -0.95 -5.52 -9.28
C THR A 78 -1.56 -6.12 -8.02
N ASN A 79 -0.84 -7.04 -7.36
CA ASN A 79 -1.27 -7.65 -6.11
C ASN A 79 -1.50 -6.62 -5.00
N PHE A 80 -0.56 -5.68 -4.84
CA PHE A 80 -0.69 -4.58 -3.89
C PHE A 80 -1.93 -3.74 -4.16
N ARG A 81 -2.15 -3.32 -5.42
CA ARG A 81 -3.33 -2.53 -5.81
C ARG A 81 -4.63 -3.27 -5.51
N CYS A 82 -4.71 -4.57 -5.82
CA CYS A 82 -5.91 -5.37 -5.55
C CYS A 82 -6.17 -5.46 -4.04
N ALA A 83 -5.14 -5.72 -3.24
CA ALA A 83 -5.27 -5.76 -1.80
C ALA A 83 -5.69 -4.39 -1.22
N LEU A 84 -5.11 -3.28 -1.71
CA LEU A 84 -5.45 -1.93 -1.25
C LEU A 84 -6.91 -1.58 -1.57
N ASN A 85 -7.35 -1.88 -2.79
CA ASN A 85 -8.71 -1.64 -3.25
C ASN A 85 -9.75 -2.56 -2.58
N SER A 86 -9.32 -3.67 -1.96
CA SER A 86 -10.21 -4.57 -1.21
C SER A 86 -10.55 -4.04 0.19
N LEU A 87 -9.83 -3.03 0.68
CA LEU A 87 -10.07 -2.44 1.99
C LEU A 87 -11.29 -1.49 1.93
N PRO A 88 -12.39 -1.78 2.64
CA PRO A 88 -13.60 -0.95 2.59
C PRO A 88 -13.43 0.41 3.27
N ASP A 89 -12.40 0.52 4.10
CA ASP A 89 -12.02 1.68 4.91
C ASP A 89 -10.81 2.42 4.33
N VAL A 90 -10.36 2.13 3.11
CA VAL A 90 -9.33 2.91 2.41
C VAL A 90 -9.88 3.41 1.08
N LYS A 91 -9.82 4.73 0.86
CA LYS A 91 -10.34 5.37 -0.36
C LYS A 91 -9.28 6.23 -1.04
N GLU A 92 -9.23 6.17 -2.37
CA GLU A 92 -8.35 7.03 -3.19
C GLU A 92 -8.98 8.43 -3.32
N LEU A 93 -8.22 9.48 -2.96
CA LEU A 93 -8.55 10.88 -3.23
C LEU A 93 -7.98 11.26 -4.60
N ARG A 94 -8.75 10.99 -5.66
CA ARG A 94 -8.30 11.11 -7.05
C ARG A 94 -7.99 12.55 -7.46
N ASP A 95 -8.73 13.50 -6.92
CA ASP A 95 -8.57 14.95 -7.08
C ASP A 95 -7.21 15.43 -6.54
N LYS A 96 -6.70 14.79 -5.49
CA LYS A 96 -5.40 15.12 -4.89
C LYS A 96 -4.24 14.32 -5.48
N SER A 97 -4.49 13.44 -6.44
CA SER A 97 -3.48 12.50 -6.97
C SER A 97 -2.82 13.01 -8.26
N LYS A 98 -1.50 12.83 -8.37
CA LYS A 98 -0.74 13.16 -9.60
C LYS A 98 -0.36 11.87 -10.36
N LYS A 99 -1.05 11.58 -11.46
CA LYS A 99 -0.90 10.30 -12.18
C LYS A 99 0.24 10.27 -13.22
N LYS A 100 0.87 11.41 -13.54
CA LYS A 100 1.87 11.53 -14.61
C LYS A 100 3.17 12.18 -14.12
N GLY A 101 4.26 11.86 -14.81
CA GLY A 101 5.60 12.39 -14.58
C GLY A 101 6.43 11.57 -13.60
N GLU A 102 7.67 12.00 -13.41
CA GLU A 102 8.67 11.33 -12.57
C GLU A 102 8.21 11.17 -11.11
N ASN A 103 7.59 12.22 -10.58
CA ASN A 103 7.06 12.28 -9.21
C ASN A 103 5.56 11.92 -9.15
N ALA A 104 5.11 10.92 -9.92
CA ALA A 104 3.72 10.49 -9.88
C ALA A 104 3.38 9.82 -8.54
N TYR A 105 2.23 10.15 -7.96
CA TYR A 105 1.74 9.61 -6.70
C TYR A 105 0.21 9.50 -6.68
N ARG A 106 -0.30 8.66 -5.78
CA ARG A 106 -1.73 8.54 -5.47
C ARG A 106 -1.96 8.88 -4.01
N VAL A 107 -3.03 9.63 -3.75
CA VAL A 107 -3.43 10.01 -2.39
C VAL A 107 -4.57 9.12 -1.93
N TYR A 108 -4.48 8.65 -0.71
CA TYR A 108 -5.47 7.81 -0.06
C TYR A 108 -5.83 8.36 1.32
N VAL A 109 -7.00 8.01 1.80
CA VAL A 109 -7.45 8.25 3.18
C VAL A 109 -7.85 6.93 3.82
N MET A 110 -7.40 6.69 5.05
CA MET A 110 -7.93 5.61 5.88
C MET A 110 -9.11 6.14 6.70
N LEU A 111 -10.29 5.64 6.44
CA LEU A 111 -11.48 5.94 7.22
C LEU A 111 -11.37 5.28 8.61
N PRO A 112 -12.06 5.82 9.63
CA PRO A 112 -12.28 5.09 10.87
C PRO A 112 -12.79 3.68 10.55
N ALA A 113 -12.25 2.66 11.22
CA ALA A 113 -12.84 1.34 11.11
C ALA A 113 -14.32 1.48 11.49
N ARG A 114 -15.24 1.16 10.56
CA ARG A 114 -16.64 1.04 10.94
C ARG A 114 -16.67 0.03 12.07
N GLU A 115 -17.15 0.42 13.25
CA GLU A 115 -17.37 -0.51 14.34
C GLU A 115 -18.13 -1.68 13.75
N ARG A 116 -17.47 -2.84 13.64
CA ARG A 116 -18.17 -4.09 13.35
C ARG A 116 -19.12 -4.22 14.51
N HIS A 117 -20.39 -3.85 14.30
CA HIS A 117 -21.48 -4.29 15.15
C HIS A 117 -21.25 -5.79 15.30
N LYS A 118 -20.85 -6.20 16.52
CA LYS A 118 -20.79 -7.61 16.89
C LYS A 118 -22.19 -8.11 16.56
N ARG A 119 -22.36 -8.86 15.46
CA ARG A 119 -23.58 -9.62 15.22
C ARG A 119 -23.75 -10.43 16.50
N ARG A 120 -24.71 -10.03 17.34
CA ARG A 120 -25.13 -10.80 18.51
C ARG A 120 -25.40 -12.19 17.96
N LYS A 121 -24.65 -13.19 18.43
CA LYS A 121 -25.00 -14.59 18.19
C LYS A 121 -26.43 -14.71 18.70
N GLY A 122 -27.36 -14.99 17.77
CA GLY A 122 -28.73 -15.29 18.10
C GLY A 122 -28.77 -16.56 18.94
N ALA A 123 -29.75 -16.58 19.84
CA ALA A 123 -30.08 -17.62 20.79
C ALA A 123 -30.22 -19.01 20.15
#